data_AF-A0A940JDQ6-F1
#
_entry.id   AF-A0A940JDQ6-F1
#
_cell.length_a   1.000
_cell.length_b   1.000
_cell.length_c   1.000
_cell.angle_alpha   90.00
_cell.angle_beta   90.00
_cell.angle_gamma   90.00
#
_symmetry.space_group_name_H-M   'P 1'
#
loop_
_entity.id
_entity.type
_entity.pdbx_description
1 polymer ?
#
loop_
_entity_poly.entity_id
_entity_poly.type
_entity_poly.pdbx_seq_one_letter_code
_entity_poly.pdbx_strand_id
1 'polypeptide(L)'
;MKAIQKLLLENKAWAAEQVLDDPQYFARLAKLQSPEFLWIGCSDSRVPANQITGTTPGEIFVHRNIANLVVEDDINLLSVLHYAVTYLKVKHVI
;
A
#
# COMPACT_ATOMS: atom_id res chain seq x y z
N MET A 1 8.72 -2.43 27.59
CA MET A 1 8.51 -3.28 26.40
C MET A 1 9.35 -2.70 25.25
N LYS A 2 10.10 -3.50 24.49
CA LYS A 2 10.86 -2.95 23.35
C LYS A 2 9.88 -2.53 22.24
N ALA A 3 10.14 -1.41 21.55
CA ALA A 3 9.22 -0.84 20.55
C ALA A 3 8.79 -1.85 19.47
N ILE A 4 9.71 -2.70 18.99
CA ILE A 4 9.42 -3.76 18.03
C ILE A 4 8.43 -4.81 18.56
N GLN A 5 8.52 -5.16 19.85
CA GLN A 5 7.62 -6.15 20.44
C GLN A 5 6.19 -5.62 20.48
N LYS A 6 6.02 -4.33 20.79
CA LYS A 6 4.72 -3.67 20.71
C LYS A 6 4.18 -3.75 19.28
N LEU A 7 4.94 -3.31 18.28
CA LEU A 7 4.50 -3.32 16.87
C LEU A 7 4.02 -4.72 16.42
N LEU A 8 4.77 -5.77 16.74
CA LEU A 8 4.40 -7.13 16.39
C LEU A 8 3.15 -7.63 17.13
N LEU A 9 2.96 -7.19 18.38
CA LEU A 9 1.76 -7.52 19.16
C LEU A 9 0.53 -6.81 18.58
N GLU A 10 0.63 -5.52 18.28
CA GLU A 10 -0.46 -4.73 17.66
C GLU A 10 -0.84 -5.31 16.29
N ASN A 11 0.13 -5.73 15.46
CA ASN A 11 -0.16 -6.38 14.19
C ASN A 11 -0.95 -7.69 14.36
N LYS A 12 -0.62 -8.50 15.38
CA LYS A 12 -1.35 -9.74 15.68
C LYS A 12 -2.77 -9.44 16.16
N ALA A 13 -2.94 -8.43 17.01
CA ALA A 13 -4.24 -7.98 17.49
C ALA A 13 -5.11 -7.49 16.33
N TRP A 14 -4.58 -6.58 15.50
CA TRP A 14 -5.26 -6.09 14.30
C TRP A 14 -5.69 -7.23 13.37
N ALA A 15 -4.81 -8.18 13.08
CA ALA A 15 -5.15 -9.31 12.21
C ALA A 15 -6.27 -10.18 12.82
N ALA A 16 -6.27 -10.39 14.13
CA ALA A 16 -7.33 -11.12 14.82
C ALA A 16 -8.67 -10.36 14.75
N GLU A 17 -8.66 -9.05 14.98
CA GLU A 17 -9.84 -8.19 14.85
C GLU A 17 -10.44 -8.24 13.44
N GLN A 18 -9.61 -8.13 12.39
CA GLN A 18 -10.11 -8.22 11.01
C GLN A 18 -10.80 -9.56 10.70
N VAL A 19 -10.28 -10.68 11.25
CA VAL A 19 -10.90 -12.01 11.07
C VAL A 19 -12.19 -12.16 11.88
N LEU A 20 -12.25 -11.55 13.07
CA LEU A 20 -13.45 -11.54 13.89
C LEU A 20 -14.58 -10.75 13.23
N ASP A 21 -14.25 -9.57 12.69
CA ASP A 21 -15.20 -8.72 11.96
C ASP A 21 -15.63 -9.37 10.64
N ASP A 22 -14.67 -9.98 9.93
CA ASP A 22 -14.91 -10.66 8.67
C ASP A 22 -13.98 -11.87 8.46
N PRO A 23 -14.49 -13.10 8.66
CA PRO A 23 -13.71 -14.32 8.47
C PRO A 23 -13.15 -14.52 7.05
N GLN A 24 -13.69 -13.82 6.06
CA GLN A 24 -13.25 -13.89 4.67
C GLN A 24 -12.30 -12.74 4.28
N TYR A 25 -11.96 -11.83 5.20
CA TYR A 25 -11.16 -10.64 4.93
C TYR A 25 -9.86 -10.96 4.18
N PHE A 26 -9.00 -11.79 4.78
CA PHE A 26 -7.72 -12.16 4.18
C PHE A 26 -7.88 -13.06 2.95
N ALA A 27 -8.93 -13.88 2.89
CA ALA A 27 -9.20 -14.73 1.73
C ALA A 27 -9.59 -13.90 0.50
N ARG A 28 -10.32 -12.78 0.68
CA ARG A 28 -10.60 -11.82 -0.40
C ARG A 28 -9.35 -11.01 -0.74
N LEU A 29 -8.66 -10.49 0.27
CA LEU A 29 -7.45 -9.68 0.08
C LEU A 29 -6.35 -10.45 -0.68
N ALA A 30 -6.19 -11.75 -0.41
CA ALA A 30 -5.19 -12.57 -1.10
C ALA A 30 -5.54 -12.88 -2.57
N LYS A 31 -6.82 -12.79 -2.96
CA LYS A 31 -7.29 -13.17 -4.30
C LYS A 31 -7.23 -12.04 -5.32
N LEU A 32 -7.24 -10.78 -4.89
CA LEU A 32 -7.27 -9.64 -5.80
C LEU A 32 -6.24 -8.59 -5.42
N GLN A 33 -5.37 -8.28 -6.38
CA GLN A 33 -4.66 -7.01 -6.46
C GLN A 33 -5.00 -6.41 -7.84
N SER A 34 -6.11 -5.69 -7.91
CA SER A 34 -6.52 -4.92 -9.10
C SER A 34 -6.67 -3.43 -8.74
N PRO A 35 -5.58 -2.78 -8.28
CA PRO A 35 -5.65 -1.38 -7.91
C PRO A 35 -5.97 -0.52 -9.13
N GLU A 36 -6.83 0.46 -8.97
CA GLU A 36 -7.14 1.43 -10.03
C GLU A 36 -6.16 2.60 -10.04
N PHE A 37 -5.39 2.76 -8.96
CA PHE A 37 -4.48 3.89 -8.74
C PHE A 37 -3.06 3.42 -8.45
N LEU A 38 -2.07 4.13 -9.02
CA LEU A 38 -0.71 4.20 -8.51
C LEU A 38 -0.54 5.53 -7.77
N TRP A 39 -0.06 5.48 -6.53
CA TRP A 39 0.25 6.65 -5.71
C TRP A 39 1.77 6.77 -5.50
N ILE A 40 2.38 7.85 -5.98
CA ILE A 40 3.79 8.19 -5.78
C ILE A 40 3.89 9.23 -4.66
N GLY A 41 4.11 8.77 -3.44
CA GLY A 41 4.07 9.60 -2.23
C GLY A 41 5.42 9.88 -1.59
N CYS A 42 5.46 10.85 -0.68
CA CYS A 42 6.65 11.10 0.14
C CYS A 42 6.76 10.02 1.23
N SER A 43 7.99 9.63 1.59
CA SER A 43 8.27 8.72 2.72
C SER A 43 7.95 9.31 4.10
N ASP A 44 7.51 10.56 4.18
CA ASP A 44 7.05 11.19 5.43
C ASP A 44 5.96 10.35 6.12
N SER A 45 6.21 9.92 7.34
CA SER A 45 5.32 9.01 8.08
C SER A 45 3.93 9.59 8.35
N ARG A 46 3.72 10.89 8.17
CA ARG A 46 2.44 11.58 8.41
C ARG A 46 1.46 11.46 7.24
N VAL A 47 1.87 10.89 6.10
CA VAL A 47 1.04 10.81 4.88
C VAL A 47 0.81 9.35 4.44
N PRO A 48 0.04 8.56 5.21
CA PRO A 48 -0.37 7.22 4.80
C PRO A 48 -1.51 7.28 3.76
N ALA A 49 -1.22 6.89 2.51
CA ALA A 49 -2.13 7.01 1.36
C ALA A 49 -3.53 6.43 1.64
N ASN A 50 -3.63 5.20 2.14
CA ASN A 50 -4.92 4.55 2.36
C ASN A 50 -5.78 5.27 3.41
N GLN A 51 -5.17 5.81 4.46
CA GLN A 51 -5.91 6.49 5.54
C GLN A 51 -6.44 7.85 5.08
N ILE A 52 -5.65 8.61 4.30
CA ILE A 52 -6.04 9.96 3.85
C ILE A 52 -7.06 9.91 2.71
N THR A 53 -7.06 8.83 1.91
CA THR A 53 -7.98 8.63 0.79
C THR A 53 -9.21 7.79 1.16
N GLY A 54 -9.22 7.16 2.33
CA GLY A 54 -10.30 6.29 2.76
C GLY A 54 -10.37 4.97 1.99
N THR A 55 -9.29 4.56 1.31
CA THR A 55 -9.25 3.31 0.57
C THR A 55 -8.86 2.12 1.44
N THR A 56 -9.37 0.96 1.08
CA THR A 56 -9.04 -0.33 1.67
C THR A 56 -7.74 -0.91 1.08
N PRO A 57 -7.07 -1.84 1.80
CA PRO A 57 -5.90 -2.54 1.28
C PRO A 57 -6.21 -3.23 -0.06
N GLY A 58 -5.34 -3.02 -1.06
CA GLY A 58 -5.49 -3.60 -2.41
C GLY A 58 -6.06 -2.63 -3.47
N GLU A 59 -6.65 -1.51 -3.06
CA GLU A 59 -7.23 -0.52 -4.01
C GLU A 59 -6.19 0.47 -4.57
N ILE A 60 -5.11 0.73 -3.85
CA ILE A 60 -4.02 1.62 -4.25
C ILE A 60 -2.70 0.84 -4.29
N PHE A 61 -1.98 0.95 -5.41
CA PHE A 61 -0.59 0.53 -5.52
C PHE A 61 0.31 1.72 -5.14
N VAL A 62 1.30 1.51 -4.27
CA VAL A 62 2.01 2.63 -3.63
C VAL A 62 3.51 2.55 -3.89
N HIS A 63 4.08 3.66 -4.37
CA HIS A 63 5.51 3.95 -4.34
C HIS A 63 5.79 5.09 -3.36
N ARG A 64 6.91 5.01 -2.62
CA ARG A 64 7.31 6.10 -1.72
C ARG A 64 8.81 6.33 -1.76
N ASN A 65 9.21 7.59 -1.94
CA ASN A 65 10.59 8.03 -1.80
C ASN A 65 10.65 9.40 -1.11
N ILE A 66 11.86 9.90 -0.81
CA ILE A 66 12.03 11.20 -0.19
C ILE A 66 11.55 12.28 -1.16
N ALA A 67 10.61 13.10 -0.71
CA ALA A 67 10.01 14.20 -1.48
C ALA A 67 9.32 13.77 -2.79
N ASN A 68 8.81 12.53 -2.88
CA ASN A 68 7.98 12.04 -4.00
C ASN A 68 8.56 12.38 -5.38
N LEU A 69 9.87 12.22 -5.52
CA LEU A 69 10.60 12.57 -6.72
C LEU A 69 10.29 11.57 -7.84
N VAL A 70 10.10 12.10 -9.05
CA VAL A 70 9.99 11.34 -10.29
C VAL A 70 11.20 11.69 -11.13
N VAL A 71 12.18 10.78 -11.17
CA VAL A 71 13.46 10.99 -11.85
C VAL A 71 13.56 10.00 -13.02
N GLU A 72 13.99 10.49 -14.18
CA GLU A 72 13.98 9.76 -15.46
C GLU A 72 14.89 8.53 -15.50
N ASP A 73 15.87 8.42 -14.60
CA ASP A 73 16.83 7.32 -14.50
C ASP A 73 16.69 6.51 -13.20
N ASP A 74 15.69 6.80 -12.36
CA ASP A 74 15.42 6.02 -11.16
C ASP A 74 14.73 4.69 -11.53
N ILE A 75 15.53 3.64 -11.69
CA ILE A 75 15.06 2.28 -11.99
C ILE A 75 14.06 1.79 -10.93
N ASN A 76 14.16 2.23 -9.67
CA ASN A 76 13.20 1.85 -8.64
C ASN A 76 11.80 2.36 -9.00
N LEU A 77 11.66 3.67 -9.17
CA LEU A 77 10.37 4.28 -9.55
C LEU A 77 9.87 3.77 -10.90
N LEU A 78 10.75 3.70 -11.90
CA LEU A 78 10.38 3.28 -13.25
C LEU A 78 9.89 1.83 -13.28
N SER A 79 10.49 0.94 -12.48
CA SER A 79 10.02 -0.44 -12.36
C SER A 79 8.61 -0.52 -11.77
N VAL A 80 8.31 0.29 -10.75
CA VAL A 80 6.99 0.38 -10.13
C VAL A 80 5.97 0.95 -11.11
N LEU A 81 6.31 2.05 -11.79
CA LEU A 81 5.46 2.68 -12.79
C LEU A 81 5.17 1.73 -13.95
N HIS A 82 6.19 1.08 -14.49
CA HIS A 82 6.05 0.12 -15.58
C HIS A 82 5.15 -1.06 -15.16
N TYR A 83 5.36 -1.60 -13.97
CA TYR A 83 4.52 -2.69 -13.45
C TYR A 83 3.07 -2.26 -13.29
N ALA A 84 2.83 -1.11 -12.67
CA ALA A 84 1.50 -0.57 -12.43
C ALA A 84 0.72 -0.35 -13.73
N VAL A 85 1.34 0.31 -14.72
CA VAL A 85 0.66 0.63 -15.99
C VAL A 85 0.55 -0.59 -16.90
N THR A 86 1.61 -1.41 -16.99
CA THR A 86 1.67 -2.48 -17.99
C THR A 86 1.01 -3.76 -17.51
N TYR A 87 1.14 -4.12 -16.23
CA TYR A 87 0.66 -5.40 -15.70
C TYR A 87 -0.61 -5.23 -14.87
N LEU A 88 -0.62 -4.26 -13.93
CA LEU A 88 -1.81 -4.01 -13.10
C LEU A 88 -2.89 -3.21 -13.83
N LYS A 89 -2.54 -2.54 -14.94
CA LYS A 89 -3.43 -1.70 -15.74
C LYS A 89 -4.14 -0.63 -14.90
N VAL A 90 -3.41 0.01 -13.99
CA VAL A 90 -3.93 1.14 -13.20
C VAL A 90 -4.48 2.21 -14.16
N LYS A 91 -5.60 2.83 -13.77
CA LYS A 91 -6.29 3.86 -14.56
C LYS A 91 -5.72 5.25 -14.29
N HIS A 92 -5.15 5.44 -13.11
CA HIS A 92 -4.70 6.74 -12.63
C HIS A 92 -3.34 6.63 -11.96
N VAL A 93 -2.50 7.65 -12.17
CA VAL A 93 -1.23 7.86 -11.44
C VAL A 93 -1.34 9.19 -10.73
N ILE A 94 -1.11 9.19 -9.42
CA ILE A 94 -1.20 10.34 -8.52
C ILE A 94 0.17 10.57 -7.88
#